data_AF-A0A952KHA4-F1
#
_entry.id   AF-A0A952KHA4-F1
#
_cell.length_a   1.000
_cell.length_b   1.000
_cell.length_c   1.000
_cell.angle_alpha   90.00
_cell.angle_beta   90.00
_cell.angle_gamma   90.00
#
_symmetry.space_group_name_H-M   'P 1'
#
loop_
_entity.id
_entity.type
_entity.pdbx_description
1 polymer ?
#
loop_
_entity_poly.entity_id
_entity_poly.type
_entity_poly.pdbx_seq_one_letter_code
_entity_poly.pdbx_strand_id
1 'polypeptide(L)'
;MSPLISGNGWLQLALYMAVLTVCMVPLGAYMARVFQGEKTVMSPVLGWLEALTYRACGIDPDADMDWKAYALATLVFSAVGFIALYLMLILQSWLPLNPQKLPGLSSDLSFNTAVSFVTNTNWQAYAGETTMSYFSQMVGLTVQNFVTPAVGLAVMVALIRGLSRKEAKGIGNFWADMIRAVLYILLPLSLVLAVVLGAQGVVQTFGAYVTAHTLQ
;
A
#
# COMPACT_ATOMS: atom_id res chain seq x y z
N MET A 1 35.63 -5.58 23.37
CA MET A 1 34.48 -6.32 22.82
C MET A 1 33.27 -5.96 23.68
N SER A 2 32.38 -5.09 23.18
CA SER A 2 31.13 -4.78 23.86
C SER A 2 30.26 -6.04 23.92
N PRO A 3 29.51 -6.30 25.02
CA PRO A 3 28.64 -7.46 25.08
C PRO A 3 27.57 -7.35 23.98
N LEU A 4 27.43 -8.43 23.23
CA LEU A 4 26.51 -8.62 22.10
C LEU A 4 25.04 -8.59 22.57
N ILE A 5 24.49 -7.39 22.84
CA ILE A 5 23.12 -7.11 23.36
C ILE A 5 23.07 -7.09 24.90
N SER A 6 22.64 -5.95 25.46
CA SER A 6 22.44 -5.75 26.90
C SER A 6 21.20 -6.49 27.41
N GLY A 7 21.06 -6.69 28.73
CA GLY A 7 19.85 -7.31 29.31
C GLY A 7 18.55 -6.60 28.93
N ASN A 8 18.58 -5.26 28.81
CA ASN A 8 17.46 -4.49 28.28
C ASN A 8 17.15 -4.81 26.80
N GLY A 9 18.19 -5.01 25.98
CA GLY A 9 18.00 -5.39 24.58
C GLY A 9 17.34 -6.76 24.41
N TRP A 10 17.69 -7.74 25.25
CA TRP A 10 17.01 -9.03 25.28
C TRP A 10 15.55 -8.93 25.69
N LEU A 11 15.25 -8.09 26.70
CA LEU A 11 13.87 -7.85 27.13
C LEU A 11 13.03 -7.19 26.03
N GLN A 12 13.57 -6.17 25.36
CA GLN A 12 12.91 -5.51 24.23
C GLN A 12 12.63 -6.48 23.08
N LEU A 13 13.59 -7.32 22.72
CA LEU A 13 13.42 -8.34 21.68
C LEU A 13 12.33 -9.35 22.06
N ALA A 14 12.36 -9.88 23.29
CA ALA A 14 11.36 -10.83 23.76
C ALA A 14 9.96 -10.23 23.74
N LEU A 15 9.81 -8.99 24.21
CA LEU A 15 8.54 -8.27 24.21
C LEU A 15 8.03 -8.01 22.79
N TYR A 16 8.92 -7.56 21.88
CA TYR A 16 8.58 -7.36 20.47
C TYR A 16 8.09 -8.66 19.82
N MET A 17 8.82 -9.76 19.98
CA MET A 17 8.45 -11.06 19.40
C MET A 17 7.13 -11.59 19.97
N ALA A 18 6.89 -11.39 21.27
CA ALA A 18 5.63 -11.77 21.90
C ALA A 18 4.45 -10.99 21.33
N VAL A 19 4.55 -9.66 21.25
CA VAL A 19 3.50 -8.80 20.68
C VAL A 19 3.26 -9.12 19.21
N LEU A 20 4.33 -9.27 18.41
CA LEU A 20 4.24 -9.66 17.01
C LEU A 20 3.48 -10.98 16.83
N THR A 21 3.81 -11.99 17.63
CA THR A 21 3.17 -13.31 17.57
C THR A 21 1.69 -13.23 17.94
N VAL A 22 1.35 -12.47 18.99
CA VAL A 22 -0.05 -12.27 19.41
C VAL A 22 -0.86 -11.54 18.34
N CYS A 23 -0.27 -10.59 17.62
CA CYS A 23 -0.94 -9.86 16.54
C CYS A 23 -1.07 -10.66 15.25
N MET A 24 -0.05 -11.46 14.88
CA MET A 24 -0.01 -12.14 13.58
C MET A 24 -1.07 -13.25 13.46
N VAL A 25 -1.37 -13.96 14.56
CA VAL A 25 -2.33 -15.09 14.55
C VAL A 25 -3.76 -14.66 14.21
N PRO A 26 -4.39 -13.69 14.93
CA PRO A 26 -5.73 -13.24 14.60
C PRO A 26 -5.78 -12.53 13.24
N LEU A 27 -4.75 -11.75 12.90
CA LEU A 27 -4.68 -11.07 11.60
C LEU A 27 -4.59 -12.08 10.45
N GLY A 28 -3.73 -13.10 10.55
CA GLY A 28 -3.60 -14.15 9.56
C GLY A 28 -4.89 -14.94 9.35
N ALA A 29 -5.58 -15.29 10.44
CA ALA A 29 -6.89 -15.94 10.37
C ALA A 29 -7.94 -15.05 9.68
N TYR A 30 -7.96 -13.76 10.00
CA TYR A 30 -8.84 -12.80 9.34
C TYR A 30 -8.51 -12.66 7.84
N MET A 31 -7.23 -12.52 7.47
CA MET A 31 -6.79 -12.43 6.08
C MET A 31 -7.19 -13.68 5.29
N ALA A 32 -7.06 -14.87 5.87
CA ALA A 32 -7.49 -16.11 5.24
C ALA A 32 -8.98 -16.09 4.89
N ARG A 33 -9.84 -15.62 5.79
CA ARG A 33 -11.29 -15.46 5.55
C ARG A 33 -11.59 -14.44 4.44
N VAL A 34 -10.90 -13.29 4.47
CA VAL A 34 -11.02 -12.23 3.44
C VAL A 34 -10.73 -12.80 2.05
N PHE A 35 -9.59 -13.49 1.88
CA PHE A 35 -9.20 -14.03 0.58
C PHE A 35 -10.00 -15.28 0.17
N GLN A 36 -10.69 -15.94 1.10
CA GLN A 36 -11.65 -17.00 0.78
C GLN A 36 -13.03 -16.44 0.36
N GLY A 37 -13.25 -15.13 0.48
CA GLY A 37 -14.54 -14.50 0.18
C GLY A 37 -15.60 -14.75 1.25
N GLU A 38 -15.18 -15.16 2.45
CA GLU A 38 -16.10 -15.33 3.57
C GLU A 38 -16.60 -13.98 4.10
N LYS A 39 -17.80 -13.98 4.70
CA LYS A 39 -18.30 -12.79 5.39
C LYS A 39 -17.44 -12.49 6.61
N THR A 40 -16.83 -11.32 6.63
CA THR A 40 -16.01 -10.84 7.73
C THR A 40 -16.74 -9.79 8.56
N VAL A 41 -16.18 -9.42 9.71
CA VAL A 41 -16.69 -8.35 10.56
C VAL A 41 -16.79 -7.00 9.85
N MET A 42 -15.96 -6.78 8.81
CA MET A 42 -15.95 -5.55 8.02
C MET A 42 -16.88 -5.61 6.80
N SER A 43 -17.38 -6.79 6.42
CA SER A 43 -18.25 -6.96 5.25
C SER A 43 -19.53 -6.11 5.31
N PRO A 44 -20.21 -5.91 6.46
CA PRO A 44 -21.37 -5.01 6.52
C PRO A 44 -21.01 -3.53 6.31
N VAL A 45 -19.78 -3.13 6.66
CA VAL A 45 -19.33 -1.73 6.62
C VAL A 45 -18.73 -1.37 5.26
N LEU A 46 -17.97 -2.28 4.65
CA LEU A 46 -17.21 -2.04 3.43
C LEU A 46 -17.72 -2.82 2.22
N GLY A 47 -18.64 -3.77 2.40
CA GLY A 47 -19.13 -4.61 1.30
C GLY A 47 -19.87 -3.84 0.21
N TRP A 48 -20.50 -2.71 0.55
CA TRP A 48 -21.10 -1.82 -0.45
C TRP A 48 -20.03 -1.16 -1.33
N LEU A 49 -18.88 -0.82 -0.75
CA LEU A 49 -17.76 -0.21 -1.47
C LEU A 49 -17.08 -1.25 -2.36
N GLU A 50 -16.86 -2.47 -1.86
CA GLU A 50 -16.38 -3.60 -2.67
C GLU A 50 -17.29 -3.85 -3.88
N ALA A 51 -18.60 -3.97 -3.67
CA ALA A 51 -19.57 -4.18 -4.74
C ALA A 51 -19.63 -3.00 -5.72
N LEU A 52 -19.51 -1.76 -5.23
CA LEU A 52 -19.46 -0.57 -6.07
C LEU A 52 -18.20 -0.57 -6.94
N THR A 53 -17.03 -0.88 -6.38
CA THR A 53 -15.77 -0.96 -7.13
C THR A 53 -15.85 -2.05 -8.20
N TYR A 54 -16.38 -3.24 -7.87
CA TYR A 54 -16.57 -4.30 -8.86
C TYR A 54 -17.47 -3.87 -10.00
N ARG A 55 -18.62 -3.24 -9.70
CA ARG A 55 -19.55 -2.76 -10.73
C ARG A 55 -18.96 -1.63 -11.58
N ALA A 56 -18.26 -0.68 -10.97
CA ALA A 56 -17.67 0.46 -11.67
C ALA A 56 -16.54 0.03 -12.62
N CYS A 57 -15.78 -0.99 -12.24
CA CYS A 57 -14.67 -1.51 -13.04
C CYS A 57 -15.07 -2.70 -13.94
N GLY A 58 -16.32 -3.15 -13.90
CA GLY A 58 -16.79 -4.32 -14.66
C GLY A 58 -16.12 -5.64 -14.24
N ILE A 59 -15.73 -5.75 -12.97
CA ILE A 59 -15.06 -6.93 -12.41
C ILE A 59 -16.13 -7.93 -11.96
N ASP A 60 -16.08 -9.14 -12.50
CA ASP A 60 -16.75 -10.30 -11.92
C ASP A 60 -15.79 -10.95 -10.91
N PRO A 61 -16.05 -10.87 -9.58
CA PRO A 61 -15.17 -11.43 -8.56
C PRO A 61 -15.18 -12.97 -8.53
N ASP A 62 -16.18 -13.62 -9.11
CA ASP A 62 -16.32 -15.08 -9.12
C ASP A 62 -15.66 -15.72 -10.36
N ALA A 63 -15.23 -14.90 -11.33
CA ALA A 63 -14.48 -15.36 -12.49
C ALA A 63 -13.08 -15.86 -12.08
N ASP A 64 -12.80 -17.13 -12.33
CA ASP A 64 -11.51 -17.78 -12.01
C ASP A 64 -10.52 -17.56 -13.17
N MET A 65 -9.33 -17.04 -12.86
CA MET A 65 -8.25 -16.79 -13.82
C MET A 65 -7.23 -17.92 -13.80
N ASP A 66 -6.74 -18.32 -14.98
CA ASP A 66 -5.53 -19.14 -15.07
C ASP A 66 -4.29 -18.33 -14.65
N TRP A 67 -3.15 -19.01 -14.48
CA TRP A 67 -1.93 -18.36 -14.01
C TRP A 67 -1.40 -17.31 -14.99
N LYS A 68 -1.63 -17.47 -16.30
CA LYS A 68 -1.15 -16.55 -17.33
C LYS A 68 -1.95 -15.25 -17.29
N ALA A 69 -3.28 -15.36 -17.23
CA ALA A 69 -4.16 -14.22 -17.09
C ALA A 69 -3.89 -13.46 -15.79
N TYR A 70 -3.69 -14.18 -14.67
CA TYR A 70 -3.37 -13.57 -13.39
C TYR A 70 -2.03 -12.81 -13.41
N ALA A 71 -0.97 -13.44 -13.96
CA ALA A 71 0.33 -12.81 -14.10
C ALA A 71 0.28 -11.60 -15.04
N LEU A 72 -0.42 -11.71 -16.16
CA LEU A 72 -0.60 -10.60 -17.09
C LEU A 72 -1.36 -9.44 -16.44
N ALA A 73 -2.45 -9.71 -15.71
CA ALA A 73 -3.20 -8.68 -14.98
C ALA A 73 -2.31 -7.96 -13.95
N THR A 74 -1.48 -8.72 -13.23
CA THR A 74 -0.49 -8.18 -12.28
C THR A 74 0.51 -7.24 -12.96
N LEU A 75 1.09 -7.67 -14.09
CA LEU A 75 2.07 -6.88 -14.84
C LEU A 75 1.45 -5.63 -15.46
N VAL A 76 0.27 -5.75 -16.06
CA VAL A 76 -0.45 -4.63 -16.66
C VAL A 76 -0.82 -3.60 -15.60
N PHE A 77 -1.35 -4.03 -14.45
CA PHE A 77 -1.68 -3.13 -13.36
C PHE A 77 -0.45 -2.36 -12.86
N SER A 78 0.67 -3.07 -12.67
CA SER A 78 1.93 -2.47 -12.23
C SER A 78 2.49 -1.48 -13.26
N ALA A 79 2.43 -1.82 -14.56
CA ALA A 79 2.86 -0.94 -15.65
C ALA A 79 2.00 0.33 -15.76
N VAL A 80 0.69 0.21 -15.61
CA VAL A 80 -0.23 1.36 -15.56
C VAL A 80 0.07 2.23 -14.36
N GLY A 81 0.28 1.63 -13.18
CA GLY A 81 0.69 2.35 -11.97
C GLY A 81 2.01 3.11 -12.14
N PHE A 82 2.99 2.50 -12.82
CA PHE A 82 4.26 3.13 -13.15
C PHE A 82 4.07 4.34 -14.07
N ILE A 83 3.36 4.17 -15.19
CA ILE A 83 3.12 5.27 -16.14
C ILE A 83 2.37 6.41 -15.46
N ALA A 84 1.32 6.09 -14.68
CA ALA A 84 0.53 7.09 -13.97
C ALA A 84 1.38 7.89 -12.98
N LEU A 85 2.19 7.22 -12.14
CA LEU A 85 3.06 7.91 -11.19
C LEU A 85 4.17 8.70 -11.90
N TYR A 86 4.80 8.12 -12.91
CA TYR A 86 5.84 8.79 -13.68
C TYR A 86 5.34 10.11 -14.30
N LEU A 87 4.18 10.08 -14.95
CA LEU A 87 3.57 11.28 -15.54
C LEU A 87 3.17 12.29 -14.46
N MET A 88 2.65 11.83 -13.31
CA MET A 88 2.30 12.70 -12.18
C MET A 88 3.52 13.45 -11.65
N LEU A 89 4.68 12.80 -11.53
CA LEU A 89 5.91 13.40 -11.02
C LEU A 89 6.51 14.42 -11.99
N ILE A 90 6.49 14.13 -13.29
CA ILE A 90 6.94 15.07 -14.33
C ILE A 90 6.00 16.29 -14.40
N LEU A 91 4.70 16.06 -14.31
CA LEU A 91 3.69 17.12 -14.43
C LEU A 91 3.33 17.75 -13.07
N GLN A 92 4.09 17.46 -12.01
CA GLN A 92 3.79 17.88 -10.65
C GLN A 92 3.51 19.38 -10.51
N SER A 93 4.22 20.23 -11.27
CA SER A 93 4.03 21.68 -11.20
C SER A 93 2.66 22.17 -11.69
N TRP A 94 1.94 21.35 -12.46
CA TRP A 94 0.62 21.66 -13.01
C TRP A 94 -0.52 21.11 -12.14
N LEU A 95 -0.19 20.27 -11.15
CA LEU A 95 -1.15 19.61 -10.28
C LEU A 95 -1.50 20.50 -9.08
N PRO A 96 -2.71 20.34 -8.49
CA PRO A 96 -3.12 21.12 -7.32
C PRO A 96 -2.30 20.75 -6.09
N LEU A 97 -2.55 21.41 -4.95
CA LEU A 97 -1.87 21.13 -3.66
C LEU A 97 -0.33 21.23 -3.75
N ASN A 98 0.15 22.25 -4.47
CA ASN A 98 1.56 22.60 -4.56
C ASN A 98 1.79 24.03 -4.04
N PRO A 99 1.64 24.27 -2.72
CA PRO A 99 1.77 25.62 -2.15
C PRO A 99 3.17 26.23 -2.34
N GLN A 100 4.20 25.37 -2.40
CA GLN A 100 5.59 25.78 -2.62
C GLN A 100 5.95 25.98 -4.11
N LYS A 101 5.00 25.75 -5.03
CA LYS A 101 5.20 25.86 -6.49
C LYS A 101 6.44 25.08 -6.97
N LEU A 102 6.66 23.90 -6.40
CA LEU A 102 7.77 23.04 -6.77
C LEU A 102 7.67 22.63 -8.24
N PRO A 103 8.79 22.62 -8.98
CA PRO A 103 8.77 22.20 -10.38
C PRO A 103 8.42 20.72 -10.51
N GLY A 104 8.17 20.30 -11.75
CA GLY A 104 8.19 18.89 -12.12
C GLY A 104 9.58 18.29 -11.88
N LEU A 105 9.63 17.02 -11.51
CA LEU A 105 10.88 16.30 -11.33
C LEU A 105 11.57 16.09 -12.68
N SER A 106 12.90 15.92 -12.67
CA SER A 106 13.63 15.47 -13.85
C SER A 106 13.15 14.08 -14.29
N SER A 107 13.31 13.77 -15.57
CA SER A 107 12.84 12.51 -16.16
C SER A 107 13.44 11.28 -15.47
N ASP A 108 14.74 11.30 -15.20
CA ASP A 108 15.48 10.23 -14.52
C ASP A 108 15.03 10.04 -13.06
N LEU A 109 14.83 11.13 -12.32
CA LEU A 109 14.35 11.07 -10.94
C LEU A 109 12.89 10.60 -10.87
N SER A 110 12.05 11.06 -11.80
CA SER A 110 10.66 10.62 -11.93
C SER A 110 10.59 9.12 -12.23
N PHE A 111 11.44 8.64 -13.15
CA PHE A 111 11.54 7.22 -13.50
C PHE A 111 11.98 6.39 -12.28
N ASN A 112 13.09 6.77 -11.64
CA ASN A 112 13.63 6.07 -10.48
C ASN A 112 12.60 5.99 -9.35
N THR A 113 11.96 7.12 -9.03
CA THR A 113 10.93 7.18 -7.99
C THR A 113 9.71 6.33 -8.36
N ALA A 114 9.22 6.43 -9.60
CA ALA A 114 8.05 5.68 -10.02
C ALA A 114 8.29 4.16 -9.98
N VAL A 115 9.43 3.69 -10.52
CA VAL A 115 9.83 2.27 -10.42
C VAL A 115 9.96 1.87 -8.96
N SER A 116 10.61 2.69 -8.13
CA SER A 116 10.84 2.34 -6.75
C SER A 116 9.56 2.16 -5.94
N PHE A 117 8.55 2.98 -6.17
CA PHE A 117 7.27 2.86 -5.47
C PHE A 117 6.44 1.70 -6.03
N VAL A 118 6.40 1.51 -7.35
CA VAL A 118 5.69 0.39 -8.01
C VAL A 118 6.27 -0.98 -7.61
N THR A 119 7.57 -1.04 -7.36
CA THR A 119 8.27 -2.23 -6.86
C THR A 119 8.23 -2.39 -5.34
N ASN A 120 7.49 -1.52 -4.63
CA ASN A 120 7.38 -1.51 -3.17
C ASN A 120 8.74 -1.37 -2.44
N THR A 121 9.74 -0.76 -3.10
CA THR A 121 11.09 -0.54 -2.55
C THR A 121 11.16 0.78 -1.78
N ASN A 122 10.44 1.79 -2.27
CA ASN A 122 10.38 3.13 -1.69
C ASN A 122 11.76 3.79 -1.43
N TRP A 123 12.73 3.49 -2.29
CA TRP A 123 13.98 4.23 -2.44
C TRP A 123 13.70 5.71 -2.74
N GLN A 124 14.42 6.58 -2.05
CA GLN A 124 14.29 8.03 -2.17
C GLN A 124 15.67 8.63 -2.41
N ALA A 125 15.91 9.02 -3.67
CA ALA A 125 17.09 9.79 -4.07
C ALA A 125 16.83 11.32 -4.05
N TYR A 126 15.85 11.75 -3.26
CA TYR A 126 15.38 13.13 -3.19
C TYR A 126 15.03 13.51 -1.73
N ALA A 127 15.01 14.80 -1.44
CA ALA A 127 14.50 15.34 -0.18
C ALA A 127 13.01 15.68 -0.36
N GLY A 128 12.15 15.00 0.40
CA GLY A 128 10.70 15.10 0.22
C GLY A 128 10.17 16.53 0.38
N GLU A 129 10.75 17.32 1.28
CA GLU A 129 10.29 18.67 1.63
C GLU A 129 10.66 19.71 0.57
N THR A 130 11.65 19.44 -0.28
CA THR A 130 12.10 20.39 -1.31
C THR A 130 11.79 19.92 -2.73
N THR A 131 11.42 18.65 -2.91
CA THR A 131 11.23 18.05 -4.23
C THR A 131 9.77 17.67 -4.51
N MET A 132 9.02 17.22 -3.51
CA MET A 132 7.68 16.65 -3.72
C MET A 132 6.55 17.59 -3.29
N SER A 133 5.57 17.78 -4.18
CA SER A 133 4.31 18.46 -3.84
C SER A 133 3.43 17.59 -2.95
N TYR A 134 2.48 18.19 -2.24
CA TYR A 134 1.54 17.43 -1.42
C TYR A 134 0.67 16.51 -2.26
N PHE A 135 0.28 16.93 -3.46
CA PHE A 135 -0.48 16.06 -4.37
C PHE A 135 0.30 14.82 -4.77
N SER A 136 1.58 14.96 -5.15
CA SER A 136 2.42 13.82 -5.50
C SER A 136 2.61 12.86 -4.33
N GLN A 137 2.83 13.37 -3.11
CA GLN A 137 2.95 12.53 -1.93
C GLN A 137 1.65 11.80 -1.59
N MET A 138 0.51 12.50 -1.65
CA MET A 138 -0.79 11.96 -1.25
C MET A 138 -1.42 11.05 -2.32
N VAL A 139 -1.47 11.50 -3.57
CA VAL A 139 -2.19 10.79 -4.65
C VAL A 139 -1.25 9.90 -5.45
N GLY A 140 0.04 10.21 -5.51
CA GLY A 140 1.03 9.39 -6.19
C GLY A 140 1.62 8.34 -5.26
N LEU A 141 2.50 8.79 -4.38
CA LEU A 141 3.34 7.93 -3.54
C LEU A 141 2.51 7.11 -2.56
N THR A 142 1.54 7.73 -1.88
CA THR A 142 0.70 7.02 -0.89
C THR A 142 -0.21 6.00 -1.57
N VAL A 143 -0.78 6.31 -2.75
CA VAL A 143 -1.58 5.32 -3.50
C VAL A 143 -0.72 4.11 -3.87
N GLN A 144 0.51 4.31 -4.36
CA GLN A 144 1.44 3.20 -4.58
C GLN A 144 1.72 2.40 -3.30
N ASN A 145 1.89 3.06 -2.16
CA ASN A 145 2.07 2.37 -0.86
C ASN A 145 0.87 1.52 -0.43
N PHE A 146 -0.31 1.68 -1.03
CA PHE A 146 -1.44 0.76 -0.84
C PHE A 146 -1.50 -0.31 -1.91
N VAL A 147 -1.39 0.07 -3.19
CA VAL A 147 -1.63 -0.87 -4.28
C VAL A 147 -0.47 -1.85 -4.47
N THR A 148 0.77 -1.47 -4.17
CA THR A 148 1.92 -2.35 -4.41
C THR A 148 2.08 -3.44 -3.35
N PRO A 149 1.84 -3.19 -2.04
CA PRO A 149 1.68 -4.29 -1.09
C PRO A 149 0.45 -5.15 -1.37
N ALA A 150 -0.65 -4.57 -1.85
CA ALA A 150 -1.85 -5.32 -2.24
C ALA A 150 -1.56 -6.30 -3.39
N VAL A 151 -0.77 -5.87 -4.39
CA VAL A 151 -0.26 -6.74 -5.46
C VAL A 151 0.59 -7.87 -4.87
N GLY A 152 1.50 -7.57 -3.95
CA GLY A 152 2.31 -8.58 -3.27
C GLY A 152 1.47 -9.63 -2.52
N LEU A 153 0.45 -9.17 -1.78
CA LEU A 153 -0.52 -10.05 -1.12
C LEU A 153 -1.31 -10.89 -2.12
N ALA A 154 -1.79 -10.29 -3.20
CA ALA A 154 -2.54 -11.00 -4.24
C ALA A 154 -1.70 -12.10 -4.90
N VAL A 155 -0.42 -11.84 -5.20
CA VAL A 155 0.50 -12.85 -5.75
C VAL A 155 0.77 -13.97 -4.73
N MET A 156 0.96 -13.63 -3.45
CA MET A 156 1.14 -14.63 -2.39
C MET A 156 -0.10 -15.54 -2.24
N VAL A 157 -1.30 -14.96 -2.30
CA VAL A 157 -2.56 -15.69 -2.22
C VAL A 157 -2.76 -16.60 -3.44
N ALA A 158 -2.44 -16.12 -4.63
CA ALA A 158 -2.43 -16.92 -5.85
C ALA A 158 -1.49 -18.14 -5.73
N LEU A 159 -0.29 -17.93 -5.17
CA LEU A 159 0.66 -19.02 -4.90
C LEU A 159 0.07 -20.04 -3.90
N ILE A 160 -0.49 -19.57 -2.78
CA ILE A 160 -1.14 -20.44 -1.78
C ILE A 160 -2.29 -21.25 -2.42
N ARG A 161 -3.11 -20.63 -3.26
CA ARG A 161 -4.19 -21.32 -4.00
C ARG A 161 -3.64 -22.35 -4.99
N GLY A 162 -2.57 -22.03 -5.70
CA GLY A 162 -1.89 -22.95 -6.61
C GLY A 162 -1.32 -24.20 -5.90
N LEU A 163 -0.91 -24.06 -4.63
CA LEU A 163 -0.45 -25.18 -3.81
C LEU A 163 -1.58 -25.97 -3.14
N SER A 164 -2.68 -25.32 -2.78
CA SER A 164 -3.77 -25.91 -1.98
C SER A 164 -4.91 -26.52 -2.81
N ARG A 165 -5.21 -25.96 -3.99
CA ARG A 165 -6.28 -26.46 -4.87
C ARG A 165 -5.81 -27.68 -5.65
N LYS A 166 -6.62 -28.74 -5.66
CA LYS A 166 -6.37 -29.96 -6.46
C LYS A 166 -7.13 -29.88 -7.78
N GLU A 167 -6.45 -30.11 -8.90
CA GLU A 167 -7.05 -30.17 -10.25
C GLU A 167 -7.85 -28.92 -10.68
N ALA A 168 -7.61 -27.77 -10.03
CA ALA A 168 -8.27 -26.52 -10.39
C ALA A 168 -7.67 -25.92 -11.67
N LYS A 169 -8.53 -25.33 -12.49
CA LYS A 169 -8.13 -24.65 -13.74
C LYS A 169 -7.60 -23.24 -13.50
N GLY A 170 -7.92 -22.63 -12.36
CA GLY A 170 -7.52 -21.26 -12.01
C GLY A 170 -7.10 -21.06 -10.55
N ILE A 171 -6.52 -19.90 -10.30
CA ILE A 171 -5.90 -19.49 -9.02
C ILE A 171 -6.61 -18.30 -8.36
N GLY A 172 -7.88 -18.07 -8.72
CA GLY A 172 -8.70 -16.97 -8.24
C GLY A 172 -8.69 -15.79 -9.21
N ASN A 173 -8.89 -14.58 -8.68
CA ASN A 173 -9.08 -13.38 -9.47
C ASN A 173 -8.22 -12.23 -8.92
N PHE A 174 -7.24 -11.80 -9.71
CA PHE A 174 -6.27 -10.79 -9.29
C PHE A 174 -6.95 -9.48 -8.85
N TRP A 175 -7.97 -9.04 -9.59
CA TRP A 175 -8.66 -7.80 -9.28
C TRP A 175 -9.43 -7.89 -7.96
N ALA A 176 -10.11 -9.01 -7.74
CA ALA A 176 -10.83 -9.25 -6.49
C ALA A 176 -9.87 -9.30 -5.30
N ASP A 177 -8.74 -10.01 -5.44
CA ASP A 177 -7.73 -10.14 -4.38
C ASP A 177 -7.09 -8.79 -4.03
N MET A 178 -6.72 -8.00 -5.04
CA MET A 178 -6.15 -6.67 -4.85
C MET A 178 -7.15 -5.73 -4.15
N ILE A 179 -8.41 -5.70 -4.60
CA ILE A 179 -9.45 -4.85 -4.00
C ILE A 179 -9.69 -5.26 -2.55
N ARG A 180 -9.78 -6.56 -2.26
CA ARG A 180 -9.97 -7.06 -0.90
C ARG A 180 -8.77 -6.76 0.00
N ALA A 181 -7.55 -6.87 -0.51
CA ALA A 181 -6.34 -6.52 0.21
C ALA A 181 -6.33 -5.03 0.60
N VAL A 182 -6.69 -4.14 -0.31
CA VAL A 182 -6.78 -2.70 -0.01
C VAL A 182 -7.91 -2.42 0.97
N LEU A 183 -9.14 -2.85 0.67
CA LEU A 183 -10.33 -2.46 1.44
C LEU A 183 -10.39 -3.09 2.82
N TYR A 184 -10.09 -4.39 2.94
CA TYR A 184 -10.32 -5.13 4.19
C TYR A 184 -9.09 -5.26 5.07
N ILE A 185 -7.88 -5.03 4.54
CA ILE A 185 -6.62 -5.22 5.28
C ILE A 185 -5.86 -3.92 5.40
N LEU A 186 -5.38 -3.35 4.29
CA LEU A 186 -4.46 -2.22 4.32
C LEU A 186 -5.16 -0.94 4.79
N LEU A 187 -6.31 -0.59 4.21
CA LEU A 187 -7.00 0.66 4.52
C LEU A 187 -7.44 0.74 5.99
N PRO A 188 -8.08 -0.28 6.61
CA PRO A 188 -8.49 -0.21 8.00
C PRO A 188 -7.30 -0.13 8.96
N LEU A 189 -6.24 -0.92 8.73
CA LEU A 189 -5.05 -0.92 9.57
C LEU A 189 -4.31 0.43 9.47
N SER A 190 -4.11 0.93 8.26
CA SER A 190 -3.47 2.22 8.02
C SER A 190 -4.27 3.38 8.60
N LEU A 191 -5.60 3.33 8.55
CA LEU A 191 -6.45 4.38 9.15
C LEU A 191 -6.29 4.44 10.67
N VAL A 192 -6.31 3.29 11.35
CA VAL A 192 -6.09 3.21 12.80
C VAL A 192 -4.71 3.76 13.14
N LEU A 193 -3.67 3.34 12.42
CA LEU A 193 -2.31 3.80 12.67
C LEU A 193 -2.15 5.30 12.40
N ALA A 194 -2.73 5.83 11.32
CA ALA A 194 -2.68 7.25 11.00
C ALA A 194 -3.32 8.12 12.09
N VAL A 195 -4.45 7.69 12.67
CA VAL A 195 -5.10 8.38 13.79
C VAL A 195 -4.22 8.36 15.04
N VAL A 196 -3.62 7.21 15.37
CA VAL A 196 -2.70 7.09 16.52
C VAL A 196 -1.49 7.99 16.35
N LEU A 197 -0.87 8.00 15.17
CA LEU A 197 0.28 8.84 14.86
C LEU A 197 -0.06 10.33 14.92
N GLY A 198 -1.22 10.73 14.37
CA GLY A 198 -1.71 12.10 14.47
C GLY A 198 -1.92 12.54 15.93
N ALA A 199 -2.47 11.66 16.77
CA ALA A 199 -2.63 11.91 18.20
C ALA A 199 -1.28 12.04 18.95
N GLN A 200 -0.21 11.44 18.41
CA GLN A 200 1.16 11.54 18.95
C GLN A 200 1.96 12.71 18.36
N GLY A 201 1.34 13.57 17.53
CA GLY A 201 1.96 14.79 17.01
C GLY A 201 2.54 14.67 15.60
N VAL A 202 2.28 13.57 14.89
CA VAL A 202 2.62 13.48 13.45
C VAL A 202 1.75 14.46 12.66
N VAL A 203 2.39 15.21 11.77
CA VAL A 203 1.74 16.27 10.98
C VAL A 203 0.85 15.67 9.89
N GLN A 204 -0.42 16.11 9.86
CA GLN A 204 -1.39 15.79 8.80
C GLN A 204 -2.12 17.08 8.39
N THR A 205 -1.60 17.81 7.40
CA THR A 205 -2.14 19.10 6.97
C THR A 205 -1.88 19.38 5.48
N PHE A 206 -2.68 20.27 4.90
CA PHE A 206 -2.43 20.87 3.59
C PHE A 206 -2.01 22.35 3.67
N GLY A 207 -1.72 22.84 4.88
CA GLY A 207 -1.22 24.19 5.10
C GLY A 207 0.12 24.43 4.41
N ALA A 208 0.37 25.68 3.99
CA ALA A 208 1.68 26.07 3.46
C ALA A 208 2.78 25.96 4.53
N TYR A 209 4.04 26.08 4.11
CA TYR A 209 5.18 25.96 5.02
C TYR A 209 5.13 27.08 6.05
N VAL A 210 5.29 26.70 7.31
CA VAL A 210 5.26 27.62 8.44
C VAL A 210 6.64 28.23 8.60
N THR A 211 6.71 29.56 8.56
CA THR A 211 7.91 30.29 8.98
C THR A 211 7.93 30.37 10.50
N ALA A 212 8.91 29.70 11.12
CA ALA A 212 9.11 29.77 12.57
C ALA A 212 10.13 30.88 12.89
N HIS A 213 9.74 31.82 13.76
CA HIS A 213 10.68 32.73 14.40
C HIS A 213 11.27 32.01 15.62
N THR A 214 12.58 31.75 15.57
CA THR A 214 13.30 31.08 16.65
C THR A 214 13.41 31.97 17.88
N LEU A 215 13.75 31.37 19.02
CA LEU A 215 14.04 32.11 20.26
C LEU A 215 15.32 32.97 20.18
N GLN A 216 16.13 32.75 19.14
CA GLN A 216 17.32 33.53 18.79
C GLN A 216 17.00 34.46 17.63
#